data_AF-A0A2T9XBE5-F1
#
_entry.id   AF-A0A2T9XBE5-F1
#
_cell.length_a   1.000
_cell.length_b   1.000
_cell.length_c   1.000
_cell.angle_alpha   90.00
_cell.angle_beta   90.00
_cell.angle_gamma   90.00
#
_symmetry.space_group_name_H-M   'P 1'
#
loop_
_entity.id
_entity.type
_entity.pdbx_description
1 polymer ?
#
loop_
_entity_poly.entity_id
_entity_poly.type
_entity_poly.pdbx_seq_one_letter_code
_entity_poly.pdbx_strand_id
1 'polypeptide(L)'
;MVKYCPRCGAQVPDEARFCPRCGFDFSTMQQNPQQPMVPQPTPQSMTPQPTYYRAQTQSLIDTAAKVSRYIPSLTKYGKILLLLAIIFEALTTILVTSVLLKSLSQIGASAGTFAPVVLLMISAIFYLLTPIFSAFTPGISINKFSKFIGIFTFLLLGITYIIIAKQSSSSYISLPSSVTFYGVTIYTSITPGIIILIGAILTLLTTFIDFGSLVNPIIQMIGIILIYVYTYGGNFNFESMLWGVAIAIGVIFGIIPSFYRGNQLPMIISLGNSIALIIFTIGMIITGVSQVSASSPPSGSCGLVSASYGVFIAAGALGIITGVLGILDAVFILIYTLAYKTAPNM
;
A
#
# COMPACT_ATOMS: atom_id res chain seq x y z
N MET A 1 -16.29 3.65 63.30
CA MET A 1 -16.42 5.13 63.27
C MET A 1 -16.02 5.58 61.86
N VAL A 2 -16.42 6.77 61.40
CA VAL A 2 -16.22 7.21 60.01
C VAL A 2 -15.59 8.59 59.95
N LYS A 3 -14.61 8.77 59.05
CA LYS A 3 -13.95 10.04 58.74
C LYS A 3 -14.34 10.52 57.36
N TYR A 4 -14.27 11.83 57.16
CA TYR A 4 -14.51 12.42 55.85
C TYR A 4 -13.18 12.72 55.16
N CYS A 5 -13.08 12.37 53.89
CA CYS A 5 -11.89 12.67 53.11
C CYS A 5 -11.76 14.19 52.93
N PRO A 6 -10.65 14.84 53.35
CA PRO A 6 -10.49 16.28 53.22
C PRO A 6 -10.36 16.73 51.76
N ARG A 7 -10.07 15.80 50.83
CA ARG A 7 -9.90 16.10 49.41
C ARG A 7 -11.19 16.06 48.60
N CYS A 8 -12.16 15.22 48.97
CA CYS A 8 -13.38 15.03 48.18
C CYS A 8 -14.68 14.94 48.98
N GLY A 9 -14.62 15.04 50.31
CA GLY A 9 -15.79 14.99 51.20
C GLY A 9 -16.47 13.62 51.31
N ALA A 10 -15.91 12.57 50.71
CA ALA A 10 -16.46 11.22 50.82
C ALA A 10 -16.35 10.69 52.24
N GLN A 11 -17.37 9.99 52.73
CA GLN A 11 -17.32 9.26 53.99
C GLN A 11 -16.49 7.99 53.79
N VAL A 12 -15.50 7.79 54.66
CA VAL A 12 -14.51 6.70 54.57
C VAL A 12 -14.38 6.02 55.95
N PRO A 13 -14.21 4.69 56.02
CA PRO A 13 -13.89 4.01 57.27
C PRO A 13 -12.62 4.58 57.92
N ASP A 14 -12.58 4.66 59.24
CA ASP A 14 -11.47 5.31 59.97
C ASP A 14 -10.13 4.60 59.78
N GLU A 15 -10.18 3.29 59.54
CA GLU A 15 -9.02 2.42 59.34
C GLU A 15 -8.49 2.47 57.89
N ALA A 16 -9.22 3.12 56.98
CA ALA A 16 -8.81 3.23 55.60
C ALA A 16 -7.57 4.12 55.46
N ARG A 17 -6.50 3.54 54.90
CA ARG A 17 -5.26 4.24 54.58
C ARG A 17 -5.41 5.16 53.36
N PHE A 18 -6.26 4.79 52.41
CA PHE A 18 -6.51 5.55 51.20
C PHE A 18 -8.01 5.79 51.00
N CYS A 19 -8.38 6.95 50.42
CA CYS A 19 -9.76 7.22 50.06
C CYS A 19 -10.16 6.43 48.80
N PRO A 20 -11.18 5.55 48.86
CA PRO A 20 -11.59 4.74 47.71
C PRO A 20 -12.22 5.55 46.56
N ARG A 21 -12.65 6.80 46.81
CA ARG A 21 -13.20 7.68 45.77
C ARG A 21 -12.17 8.52 45.03
N CYS A 22 -11.06 8.91 45.66
CA CYS A 22 -10.11 9.86 45.06
C CYS A 22 -8.63 9.50 45.24
N GLY A 23 -8.32 8.40 45.92
CA GLY A 23 -6.96 7.92 46.13
C GLY A 23 -6.14 8.72 47.15
N PHE A 24 -6.75 9.60 47.95
CA PHE A 24 -6.04 10.40 48.96
C PHE A 24 -5.46 9.52 50.09
N ASP A 25 -4.15 9.65 50.38
CA ASP A 25 -3.45 8.90 51.44
C ASP A 25 -3.49 9.65 52.78
N PHE A 26 -4.19 9.07 53.76
CA PHE A 26 -4.37 9.66 55.09
C PHE A 26 -3.11 9.59 55.96
N SER A 27 -2.12 8.75 55.60
CA SER A 27 -0.85 8.60 56.34
C SER A 27 -0.02 9.89 56.36
N THR A 28 -0.25 10.77 55.38
CA THR A 28 0.47 12.04 55.20
C THR A 28 0.07 13.14 56.20
N MET A 29 -1.05 12.98 56.92
CA MET A 29 -1.54 13.97 57.88
C MET A 29 -1.07 13.74 59.32
N GLN A 30 -0.34 12.65 59.60
CA GLN A 30 0.00 12.22 60.96
C GLN A 30 1.47 12.49 61.34
N GLN A 31 2.05 13.57 60.83
CA GLN A 31 3.41 14.00 61.19
C GLN A 31 3.43 15.44 61.73
N ASN A 32 3.53 15.59 63.07
CA ASN A 32 4.61 16.33 63.79
C ASN A 32 4.29 16.42 65.32
N PRO A 33 5.22 16.77 66.25
CA PRO A 33 6.59 17.30 66.06
C PRO A 33 7.68 16.71 66.97
N GLN A 34 8.71 16.08 66.38
CA GLN A 34 10.09 15.99 66.91
C GLN A 34 10.93 15.15 65.96
N GLN A 35 11.73 15.81 65.12
CA GLN A 35 12.85 15.17 64.44
C GLN A 35 14.14 16.00 64.68
N PRO A 36 15.27 15.36 65.01
CA PRO A 36 16.57 16.00 65.16
C PRO A 36 16.97 16.74 63.88
N MET A 37 17.68 17.86 64.00
CA MET A 37 18.26 18.60 62.88
C MET A 37 19.07 17.66 61.97
N VAL A 38 18.49 17.30 60.84
CA VAL A 38 19.20 16.71 59.70
C VAL A 38 19.80 17.88 58.90
N PRO A 39 21.07 17.84 58.47
CA PRO A 39 21.66 18.93 57.71
C PRO A 39 20.85 19.19 56.44
N GLN A 40 20.49 20.46 56.27
CA GLN A 40 19.74 21.00 55.15
C GLN A 40 20.33 20.51 53.81
N PRO A 41 19.53 19.94 52.88
CA PRO A 41 20.01 19.78 51.52
C PRO A 41 20.28 21.17 50.97
N THR A 42 21.53 21.40 50.56
CA THR A 42 21.91 22.50 49.68
C THR A 42 20.87 22.64 48.57
N PRO A 43 20.49 23.86 48.16
CA PRO A 43 19.65 24.04 46.98
C PRO A 43 20.30 23.27 45.84
N GLN A 44 19.69 22.15 45.45
CA GLN A 44 20.14 21.44 44.26
C GLN A 44 20.02 22.45 43.13
N SER A 45 21.16 22.82 42.57
CA SER A 45 21.25 23.54 41.31
C SER A 45 20.36 22.78 40.32
N MET A 46 19.19 23.35 40.00
CA MET A 46 18.47 22.97 38.81
C MET A 46 19.46 23.19 37.68
N THR A 47 20.05 22.11 37.17
CA THR A 47 20.74 22.17 35.90
C THR A 47 19.69 22.66 34.90
N PRO A 48 19.88 23.81 34.24
CA PRO A 48 18.95 24.23 33.22
C PRO A 48 19.01 23.16 32.13
N GLN A 49 17.91 22.44 31.91
CA GLN A 49 17.75 21.67 30.68
C GLN A 49 18.04 22.63 29.53
N PRO A 50 18.92 22.28 28.58
CA PRO A 50 19.38 23.21 27.57
C PRO A 50 18.18 23.70 26.74
N THR A 51 17.84 24.99 26.89
CA THR A 51 16.73 25.68 26.22
C THR A 51 16.77 25.51 24.69
N TYR A 52 17.97 25.26 24.16
CA TYR A 52 18.22 24.92 22.76
C TYR A 52 17.46 23.67 22.29
N TYR A 53 17.41 22.59 23.10
CA TYR A 53 16.73 21.35 22.72
C TYR A 53 15.22 21.53 22.60
N ARG A 54 14.63 22.43 23.39
CA ARG A 54 13.19 22.74 23.37
C ARG A 54 12.81 23.65 22.19
N ALA A 55 13.68 24.57 21.80
CA ALA A 55 13.48 25.40 20.61
C ALA A 55 13.56 24.57 19.31
N GLN A 56 14.52 23.64 19.24
CA GLN A 56 14.69 22.77 18.08
C GLN A 56 13.49 21.81 17.91
N THR A 57 13.01 21.18 18.98
CA THR A 57 11.82 20.31 18.91
C THR A 57 10.55 21.08 18.55
N GLN A 58 10.40 22.32 19.04
CA GLN A 58 9.25 23.17 18.68
C GLN A 58 9.24 23.49 17.18
N SER A 59 10.39 23.83 16.60
CA SER A 59 10.49 24.13 15.15
C SER A 59 10.10 22.94 14.27
N LEU A 60 10.43 21.71 14.71
CA LEU A 60 10.07 20.47 14.01
C LEU A 60 8.57 20.21 14.09
N ILE A 61 7.96 20.40 15.27
CA ILE A 61 6.51 20.26 15.49
C ILE A 61 5.74 21.29 14.65
N ASP A 62 6.18 22.56 14.66
CA ASP A 62 5.53 23.62 13.88
C ASP A 62 5.62 23.34 12.37
N THR A 63 6.74 22.81 11.90
CA THR A 63 6.92 22.37 10.52
C THR A 63 6.01 21.20 10.19
N ALA A 64 5.98 20.17 11.04
CA ALA A 64 5.11 19.01 10.88
C ALA A 64 3.63 19.40 10.84
N ALA A 65 3.19 20.34 11.68
CA ALA A 65 1.81 20.84 11.71
C ALA A 65 1.40 21.61 10.46
N LYS A 66 2.35 22.32 9.81
CA LYS A 66 2.10 23.02 8.55
C LYS A 66 1.99 22.03 7.40
N VAL A 67 2.94 21.11 7.34
CA VAL A 67 3.05 20.10 6.27
C VAL A 67 1.89 19.10 6.32
N SER A 68 1.41 18.73 7.51
CA SER A 68 0.32 17.75 7.67
C SER A 68 -1.02 18.22 7.09
N ARG A 69 -1.21 19.53 6.89
CA ARG A 69 -2.43 20.07 6.25
C ARG A 69 -2.55 19.65 4.79
N TYR A 70 -1.43 19.32 4.14
CA TYR A 70 -1.41 18.93 2.74
C TYR A 70 -1.64 17.43 2.53
N ILE A 71 -1.43 16.59 3.56
CA ILE A 71 -1.56 15.11 3.48
C ILE A 71 -2.91 14.70 2.88
N PRO A 72 -4.09 15.15 3.38
CA PRO A 72 -5.36 14.69 2.82
C PRO A 72 -5.54 15.06 1.34
N SER A 73 -5.01 16.22 0.92
CA SER A 73 -5.07 16.65 -0.48
C SER A 73 -4.13 15.84 -1.35
N LEU A 74 -2.89 15.60 -0.90
CA LEU A 74 -1.92 14.77 -1.61
C LEU A 74 -2.41 13.34 -1.78
N THR A 75 -2.89 12.72 -0.70
CA THR A 75 -3.49 11.38 -0.75
C THR A 75 -4.69 11.33 -1.70
N LYS A 76 -5.56 12.34 -1.68
CA LYS A 76 -6.73 12.41 -2.58
C LYS A 76 -6.31 12.51 -4.05
N TYR A 77 -5.44 13.45 -4.41
CA TYR A 77 -5.00 13.64 -5.79
C TYR A 77 -4.14 12.48 -6.28
N GLY A 78 -3.24 11.98 -5.43
CA GLY A 78 -2.43 10.79 -5.72
C GLY A 78 -3.31 9.57 -6.00
N LYS A 79 -4.36 9.33 -5.20
CA LYS A 79 -5.33 8.26 -5.46
C LYS A 79 -6.03 8.45 -6.81
N ILE A 80 -6.53 9.66 -7.11
CA ILE A 80 -7.21 9.93 -8.39
C ILE A 80 -6.28 9.64 -9.58
N LEU A 81 -5.04 10.11 -9.52
CA LEU A 81 -4.06 9.91 -10.59
C LEU A 81 -3.66 8.43 -10.72
N LEU A 82 -3.52 7.70 -9.60
CA LEU A 82 -3.30 6.25 -9.62
C LEU A 82 -4.46 5.52 -10.32
N LEU A 83 -5.70 5.86 -9.98
CA LEU A 83 -6.88 5.27 -10.60
C LEU A 83 -6.93 5.58 -12.11
N LEU A 84 -6.58 6.80 -12.51
CA LEU A 84 -6.49 7.18 -13.93
C LEU A 84 -5.38 6.40 -14.65
N ALA A 85 -4.20 6.24 -14.05
CA ALA A 85 -3.12 5.45 -14.62
C ALA A 85 -3.56 3.99 -14.87
N ILE A 86 -4.24 3.38 -13.90
CA ILE A 86 -4.81 2.03 -14.01
C ILE A 86 -5.84 1.94 -15.15
N ILE A 87 -6.72 2.94 -15.29
CA ILE A 87 -7.70 2.98 -16.39
C ILE A 87 -7.00 3.03 -17.75
N PHE A 88 -5.98 3.88 -17.91
CA PHE A 88 -5.26 4.02 -19.17
C PHE A 88 -4.45 2.75 -19.51
N GLU A 89 -3.86 2.08 -18.52
CA GLU A 89 -3.24 0.76 -18.72
C GLU A 89 -4.23 -0.28 -19.23
N ALA A 90 -5.41 -0.33 -18.61
CA ALA A 90 -6.46 -1.25 -19.02
C ALA A 90 -6.94 -0.97 -20.46
N LEU A 91 -7.16 0.31 -20.79
CA LEU A 91 -7.54 0.75 -22.13
C LEU A 91 -6.46 0.39 -23.17
N THR A 92 -5.19 0.59 -22.85
CA THR A 92 -4.08 0.18 -23.72
C THR A 92 -4.17 -1.31 -24.04
N THR A 93 -4.36 -2.14 -23.02
CA THR A 93 -4.48 -3.59 -23.19
C THR A 93 -5.69 -3.97 -24.05
N ILE A 94 -6.83 -3.31 -23.87
CA ILE A 94 -8.04 -3.52 -24.69
C ILE A 94 -7.77 -3.16 -26.16
N LEU A 95 -7.12 -2.02 -26.42
CA LEU A 95 -6.80 -1.58 -27.78
C LEU A 95 -5.80 -2.55 -28.45
N VAL A 96 -4.73 -2.95 -27.76
CA VAL A 96 -3.75 -3.89 -28.29
C VAL A 96 -4.40 -5.25 -28.59
N THR A 97 -5.18 -5.79 -27.66
CA THR A 97 -5.88 -7.07 -27.89
C THR A 97 -6.88 -6.98 -29.04
N SER A 98 -7.54 -5.84 -29.25
CA SER A 98 -8.45 -5.66 -30.40
C SER A 98 -7.72 -5.68 -31.75
N VAL A 99 -6.52 -5.09 -31.84
CA VAL A 99 -5.65 -5.16 -33.04
C VAL A 99 -5.21 -6.61 -33.30
N LEU A 100 -4.84 -7.33 -32.24
CA LEU A 100 -4.43 -8.72 -32.32
C LEU A 100 -5.59 -9.61 -32.79
N LEU A 101 -6.78 -9.48 -32.20
CA LEU A 101 -7.97 -10.24 -32.64
C LEU A 101 -8.31 -10.00 -34.11
N LYS A 102 -8.24 -8.74 -34.56
CA LYS A 102 -8.43 -8.41 -35.98
C LYS A 102 -7.39 -9.13 -36.85
N SER A 103 -6.12 -9.09 -36.46
CA SER A 103 -5.03 -9.73 -37.20
C SER A 103 -5.20 -11.26 -37.26
N LEU A 104 -5.57 -11.88 -36.15
CA LEU A 104 -5.86 -13.32 -36.07
C LEU A 104 -7.05 -13.74 -36.94
N SER A 105 -8.08 -12.88 -37.03
CA SER A 105 -9.23 -13.12 -37.90
C SER A 105 -8.86 -13.08 -39.38
N GLN A 106 -7.96 -12.19 -39.80
CA GLN A 106 -7.55 -12.10 -41.20
C GLN A 106 -6.73 -13.30 -41.66
N ILE A 107 -5.95 -13.91 -40.76
CA ILE A 107 -5.14 -15.10 -41.08
C ILE A 107 -5.88 -16.43 -40.85
N GLY A 108 -7.16 -16.39 -40.49
CA GLY A 108 -7.95 -17.60 -40.23
C GLY A 108 -7.44 -18.45 -39.06
N ALA A 109 -6.95 -17.81 -37.99
CA ALA A 109 -6.37 -18.50 -36.85
C ALA A 109 -7.38 -19.44 -36.16
N SER A 110 -6.88 -20.52 -35.54
CA SER A 110 -7.72 -21.47 -34.81
C SER A 110 -8.31 -20.87 -33.53
N ALA A 111 -9.44 -21.41 -33.06
CA ALA A 111 -10.07 -20.98 -31.80
C ALA A 111 -9.12 -21.03 -30.59
N GLY A 112 -8.16 -21.97 -30.58
CA GLY A 112 -7.11 -22.03 -29.57
C GLY A 112 -6.28 -20.75 -29.52
N THR A 113 -5.91 -20.21 -30.67
CA THR A 113 -5.11 -18.97 -30.79
C THR A 113 -5.89 -17.72 -30.36
N PHE A 114 -7.21 -17.71 -30.57
CA PHE A 114 -8.09 -16.63 -30.12
C PHE A 114 -8.28 -16.60 -28.61
N ALA A 115 -8.44 -17.77 -27.99
CA ALA A 115 -8.77 -17.90 -26.57
C ALA A 115 -7.89 -17.05 -25.62
N PRO A 116 -6.55 -17.08 -25.68
CA PRO A 116 -5.72 -16.27 -24.78
C PRO A 116 -5.89 -14.76 -25.03
N VAL A 117 -6.05 -14.32 -26.28
CA VAL A 117 -6.25 -12.89 -26.57
C VAL A 117 -7.59 -12.40 -26.04
N VAL A 118 -8.64 -13.22 -26.16
CA VAL A 118 -9.96 -12.92 -25.57
C VAL A 118 -9.88 -12.88 -24.04
N LEU A 119 -9.18 -13.82 -23.41
CA LEU A 119 -9.00 -13.84 -21.95
C LEU A 119 -8.23 -12.62 -21.44
N LEU A 120 -7.22 -12.14 -22.17
CA LEU A 120 -6.53 -10.89 -21.85
C LEU A 120 -7.45 -9.69 -21.95
N MET A 121 -8.30 -9.63 -22.99
CA MET A 121 -9.27 -8.56 -23.14
C MET A 121 -10.28 -8.56 -21.98
N ILE A 122 -10.78 -9.74 -21.58
CA ILE A 122 -11.67 -9.88 -20.42
C ILE A 122 -10.96 -9.46 -19.15
N SER A 123 -9.72 -9.93 -18.93
CA SER A 123 -8.86 -9.50 -17.81
C SER A 123 -8.79 -7.97 -17.75
N ALA A 124 -8.60 -7.30 -18.90
CA ALA A 124 -8.45 -5.84 -18.95
C ALA A 124 -9.74 -5.09 -18.64
N ILE A 125 -10.88 -5.68 -18.97
CA ILE A 125 -12.17 -5.15 -18.54
C ILE A 125 -12.27 -5.23 -17.00
N PHE A 126 -11.90 -6.34 -16.37
CA PHE A 126 -11.87 -6.42 -14.90
C PHE A 126 -10.87 -5.43 -14.29
N TYR A 127 -9.69 -5.27 -14.89
CA TYR A 127 -8.71 -4.29 -14.43
C TYR A 127 -9.26 -2.86 -14.50
N LEU A 128 -9.96 -2.52 -15.59
CA LEU A 128 -10.63 -1.23 -15.80
C LEU A 128 -11.77 -0.99 -14.81
N LEU A 129 -12.48 -2.04 -14.38
CA LEU A 129 -13.57 -1.93 -13.41
C LEU A 129 -13.07 -1.70 -11.98
N THR A 130 -11.88 -2.21 -11.63
CA THR A 130 -11.28 -2.07 -10.29
C THR A 130 -11.27 -0.61 -9.78
N PRO A 131 -10.78 0.38 -10.54
CA PRO A 131 -10.74 1.76 -10.08
C PRO A 131 -12.12 2.40 -9.90
N ILE A 132 -13.12 2.00 -10.69
CA ILE A 132 -14.50 2.53 -10.60
C ILE A 132 -15.11 2.20 -9.23
N PHE A 133 -14.91 0.97 -8.76
CA PHE A 133 -15.42 0.55 -7.45
C PHE A 133 -14.56 1.04 -6.27
N SER A 134 -13.31 1.44 -6.53
CA SER A 134 -12.40 1.99 -5.52
C SER A 134 -12.56 3.51 -5.35
N ALA A 135 -12.98 4.24 -6.39
CA ALA A 135 -13.06 5.70 -6.39
C ALA A 135 -13.90 6.30 -5.25
N PHE A 136 -14.95 5.59 -4.82
CA PHE A 136 -15.89 6.06 -3.79
C PHE A 136 -15.48 5.76 -2.35
N THR A 137 -14.32 5.14 -2.14
CA THR A 137 -13.83 4.82 -0.79
C THR A 137 -12.97 5.96 -0.24
N PRO A 138 -13.14 6.38 1.03
CA PRO A 138 -12.31 7.41 1.64
C PRO A 138 -10.88 6.90 1.91
N GLY A 139 -9.91 7.81 1.83
CA GLY A 139 -8.50 7.53 2.05
C GLY A 139 -7.95 6.41 1.14
N ILE A 140 -7.04 5.61 1.69
CA ILE A 140 -6.36 4.50 1.00
C ILE A 140 -7.15 3.18 1.12
N SER A 141 -8.33 3.21 1.75
CA SER A 141 -9.13 2.00 1.92
C SER A 141 -9.59 1.43 0.57
N ILE A 142 -9.70 0.09 0.49
CA ILE A 142 -10.19 -0.62 -0.69
C ILE A 142 -11.28 -1.57 -0.21
N ASN A 143 -12.49 -1.46 -0.78
CA ASN A 143 -13.60 -2.34 -0.45
C ASN A 143 -13.33 -3.79 -0.93
N LYS A 144 -13.98 -4.77 -0.30
CA LYS A 144 -13.80 -6.19 -0.62
C LYS A 144 -14.08 -6.50 -2.09
N PHE A 145 -15.05 -5.81 -2.69
CA PHE A 145 -15.44 -6.01 -4.08
C PHE A 145 -14.38 -5.56 -5.08
N SER A 146 -13.74 -4.40 -4.86
CA SER A 146 -12.63 -3.94 -5.70
C SER A 146 -11.41 -4.87 -5.57
N LYS A 147 -11.13 -5.38 -4.35
CA LYS A 147 -10.09 -6.39 -4.15
C LYS A 147 -10.38 -7.65 -4.96
N PHE A 148 -11.63 -8.13 -4.91
CA PHE A 148 -12.07 -9.29 -5.66
C PHE A 148 -11.87 -9.11 -7.18
N ILE A 149 -12.37 -7.99 -7.74
CA ILE A 149 -12.22 -7.66 -9.17
C ILE A 149 -10.73 -7.59 -9.56
N GLY A 150 -9.92 -6.92 -8.74
CA GLY A 150 -8.48 -6.81 -8.96
C GLY A 150 -7.78 -8.16 -8.97
N ILE A 151 -8.06 -9.05 -8.01
CA ILE A 151 -7.48 -10.40 -7.95
C ILE A 151 -7.96 -11.25 -9.14
N PHE A 152 -9.22 -11.11 -9.55
CA PHE A 152 -9.78 -11.84 -10.68
C PHE A 152 -9.06 -11.50 -12.00
N THR A 153 -8.58 -10.27 -12.15
CA THR A 153 -7.72 -9.85 -13.27
C THR A 153 -6.47 -10.73 -13.37
N PHE A 154 -5.76 -10.93 -12.26
CA PHE A 154 -4.54 -11.75 -12.20
C PHE A 154 -4.83 -13.24 -12.35
N LEU A 155 -6.00 -13.71 -11.90
CA LEU A 155 -6.44 -15.08 -12.14
C LEU A 155 -6.57 -15.34 -13.64
N LEU A 156 -7.27 -14.46 -14.37
CA LEU A 156 -7.39 -14.56 -15.84
C LEU A 156 -6.05 -14.42 -16.55
N LEU A 157 -5.16 -13.54 -16.05
CA LEU A 157 -3.81 -13.40 -16.56
C LEU A 157 -3.02 -14.71 -16.43
N GLY A 158 -3.04 -15.33 -15.24
CA GLY A 158 -2.38 -16.62 -14.99
C GLY A 158 -2.88 -17.74 -15.90
N ILE A 159 -4.20 -17.85 -16.11
CA ILE A 159 -4.80 -18.81 -17.06
C ILE A 159 -4.31 -18.54 -18.49
N THR A 160 -4.31 -17.28 -18.91
CA THR A 160 -3.85 -16.87 -20.24
C THR A 160 -2.40 -17.33 -20.47
N TYR A 161 -1.51 -17.09 -19.50
CA TYR A 161 -0.12 -17.51 -19.56
C TYR A 161 0.04 -19.01 -19.82
N ILE A 162 -0.72 -19.83 -19.09
CA ILE A 162 -0.67 -21.30 -19.24
C ILE A 162 -1.14 -21.71 -20.65
N ILE A 163 -2.19 -21.08 -21.16
CA ILE A 163 -2.72 -21.36 -22.50
C ILE A 163 -1.68 -21.00 -23.57
N ILE A 164 -1.06 -19.83 -23.48
CA ILE A 164 -0.04 -19.38 -24.44
C ILE A 164 1.18 -20.29 -24.40
N ALA A 165 1.67 -20.61 -23.20
CA ALA A 165 2.81 -21.50 -23.03
C ALA A 165 2.58 -22.87 -23.67
N LYS A 166 1.39 -23.47 -23.49
CA LYS A 166 1.01 -24.75 -24.10
C LYS A 166 0.89 -24.67 -25.64
N GLN A 167 0.57 -23.51 -26.20
CA GLN A 167 0.44 -23.31 -27.64
C GLN A 167 1.78 -23.04 -28.33
N SER A 168 2.71 -22.39 -27.62
CA SER A 168 4.04 -22.07 -28.15
C SER A 168 4.87 -23.31 -28.50
N SER A 169 4.61 -24.44 -27.84
CA SER A 169 5.15 -25.76 -28.22
C SER A 169 4.67 -26.29 -29.57
N SER A 170 3.67 -25.65 -30.22
CA SER A 170 3.09 -26.08 -31.51
C SER A 170 3.30 -25.09 -32.68
N SER A 171 4.22 -24.12 -32.60
CA SER A 171 4.73 -23.31 -33.74
C SER A 171 3.84 -22.21 -34.36
N TYR A 172 2.67 -21.85 -33.81
CA TYR A 172 1.75 -20.92 -34.51
C TYR A 172 1.68 -19.48 -33.98
N ILE A 173 2.34 -19.12 -32.88
CA ILE A 173 2.25 -17.76 -32.32
C ILE A 173 3.62 -17.25 -31.90
N SER A 174 4.30 -16.54 -32.79
CA SER A 174 5.36 -15.60 -32.39
C SER A 174 4.70 -14.28 -32.02
N LEU A 175 4.22 -14.16 -30.77
CA LEU A 175 3.99 -12.81 -30.23
C LEU A 175 5.35 -12.09 -30.29
N PRO A 176 5.41 -10.85 -30.79
CA PRO A 176 6.63 -10.06 -30.67
C PRO A 176 7.02 -10.04 -29.20
N SER A 177 8.27 -10.35 -28.89
CA SER A 177 8.83 -10.37 -27.53
C SER A 177 8.74 -9.02 -26.82
N SER A 178 8.31 -7.97 -27.52
CA SER A 178 8.06 -6.62 -27.04
C SER A 178 6.60 -6.33 -26.65
N VAL A 179 5.65 -7.28 -26.81
CA VAL A 179 4.25 -7.04 -26.42
C VAL A 179 4.12 -7.21 -24.91
N THR A 180 3.87 -6.10 -24.22
CA THR A 180 3.57 -6.06 -22.79
C THR A 180 2.08 -5.81 -22.55
N PHE A 181 1.46 -6.53 -21.62
CA PHE A 181 0.09 -6.30 -21.18
C PHE A 181 0.09 -5.84 -19.73
N TYR A 182 -0.44 -4.67 -19.38
CA TYR A 182 -0.19 -4.07 -18.07
C TYR A 182 1.32 -3.92 -17.74
N GLY A 183 2.19 -3.71 -18.74
CA GLY A 183 3.66 -3.74 -18.54
C GLY A 183 4.28 -5.14 -18.41
N VAL A 184 3.48 -6.21 -18.53
CA VAL A 184 3.91 -7.61 -18.37
C VAL A 184 4.31 -8.24 -19.69
N THR A 185 5.56 -8.67 -19.83
CA THR A 185 6.02 -9.45 -20.99
C THR A 185 5.53 -10.88 -20.89
N ILE A 186 4.87 -11.42 -21.93
CA ILE A 186 4.39 -12.81 -21.91
C ILE A 186 5.53 -13.78 -22.23
N TYR A 187 5.66 -14.81 -21.39
CA TYR A 187 6.63 -15.90 -21.56
C TYR A 187 5.97 -17.17 -22.09
N THR A 188 6.72 -17.96 -22.84
CA THR A 188 6.32 -19.28 -23.35
C THR A 188 6.42 -20.40 -22.31
N SER A 189 6.84 -20.08 -21.08
CA SER A 189 6.88 -21.03 -19.96
C SER A 189 5.54 -21.09 -19.22
N ILE A 190 5.16 -22.29 -18.78
CA ILE A 190 3.95 -22.51 -17.97
C ILE A 190 4.17 -22.00 -16.52
N THR A 191 5.42 -21.97 -16.05
CA THR A 191 5.79 -21.66 -14.66
C THR A 191 5.24 -20.32 -14.15
N PRO A 192 5.38 -19.18 -14.87
CA PRO A 192 4.82 -17.90 -14.43
C PRO A 192 3.30 -17.96 -14.26
N GLY A 193 2.59 -18.60 -15.19
CA GLY A 193 1.13 -18.73 -15.12
C GLY A 193 0.65 -19.53 -13.91
N ILE A 194 1.34 -20.63 -13.58
CA ILE A 194 1.03 -21.42 -12.36
C ILE A 194 1.28 -20.60 -11.11
N ILE A 195 2.39 -19.87 -11.03
CA ILE A 195 2.76 -19.10 -9.84
C ILE A 195 1.80 -17.93 -9.61
N ILE A 196 1.44 -17.21 -10.68
CA ILE A 196 0.43 -16.15 -10.64
C ILE A 196 -0.92 -16.73 -10.19
N LEU A 197 -1.32 -17.90 -10.68
CA LEU A 197 -2.55 -18.56 -10.25
C LEU A 197 -2.54 -18.92 -8.78
N ILE A 198 -1.47 -19.53 -8.28
CA ILE A 198 -1.32 -19.84 -6.85
C ILE A 198 -1.42 -18.55 -6.04
N GLY A 199 -0.71 -17.50 -6.45
CA GLY A 199 -0.75 -16.20 -5.80
C GLY A 199 -2.15 -15.60 -5.73
N ALA A 200 -2.85 -15.56 -6.87
CA ALA A 200 -4.23 -15.08 -6.98
C ALA A 200 -5.19 -15.90 -6.11
N ILE A 201 -5.07 -17.23 -6.11
CA ILE A 201 -5.90 -18.11 -5.27
C ILE A 201 -5.66 -17.84 -3.79
N LEU A 202 -4.40 -17.75 -3.34
CA LEU A 202 -4.07 -17.44 -1.94
C LEU A 202 -4.67 -16.09 -1.51
N THR A 203 -4.51 -15.03 -2.31
CA THR A 203 -5.08 -13.72 -2.01
C THR A 203 -6.62 -13.76 -2.04
N LEU A 204 -7.22 -14.50 -2.97
CA LEU A 204 -8.68 -14.67 -3.06
C LEU A 204 -9.25 -15.38 -1.84
N LEU A 205 -8.60 -16.47 -1.39
CA LEU A 205 -9.01 -17.24 -0.21
C LEU A 205 -9.13 -16.33 1.02
N THR A 206 -8.13 -15.50 1.28
CA THR A 206 -8.14 -14.57 2.42
C THR A 206 -9.16 -13.42 2.29
N THR A 207 -9.73 -13.22 1.11
CA THR A 207 -10.78 -12.21 0.90
C THR A 207 -12.15 -12.74 1.37
N PHE A 208 -12.36 -14.06 1.29
CA PHE A 208 -13.64 -14.71 1.60
C PHE A 208 -13.63 -15.55 2.87
N ILE A 209 -12.46 -16.07 3.26
CA ILE A 209 -12.27 -16.93 4.42
C ILE A 209 -11.40 -16.20 5.42
N ASP A 210 -11.85 -16.16 6.68
CA ASP A 210 -11.08 -15.61 7.78
C ASP A 210 -10.27 -16.73 8.47
N PHE A 211 -8.96 -16.77 8.22
CA PHE A 211 -8.02 -17.67 8.87
C PHE A 211 -7.44 -17.08 10.17
N GLY A 212 -7.93 -15.91 10.61
CA GLY A 212 -7.47 -15.19 11.78
C GLY A 212 -6.50 -14.04 11.45
N SER A 213 -6.28 -13.17 12.44
CA SER A 213 -5.55 -11.90 12.30
C SER A 213 -4.08 -12.04 11.94
N LEU A 214 -3.50 -13.22 12.15
CA LEU A 214 -2.10 -13.52 11.90
C LEU A 214 -1.91 -14.29 10.58
N VAL A 215 -2.78 -15.26 10.31
CA VAL A 215 -2.64 -16.14 9.13
C VAL A 215 -3.10 -15.43 7.85
N ASN A 216 -4.20 -14.66 7.90
CA ASN A 216 -4.69 -13.90 6.74
C ASN A 216 -3.61 -13.00 6.11
N PRO A 217 -2.94 -12.10 6.85
CA PRO A 217 -1.93 -11.24 6.27
C PRO A 217 -0.73 -12.03 5.73
N ILE A 218 -0.30 -13.12 6.39
CA ILE A 218 0.80 -13.96 5.88
C ILE A 218 0.42 -14.57 4.52
N ILE A 219 -0.78 -15.15 4.41
CA ILE A 219 -1.26 -15.72 3.13
C ILE A 219 -1.40 -14.62 2.07
N GLN A 220 -1.89 -13.44 2.43
CA GLN A 220 -1.97 -12.29 1.51
C GLN A 220 -0.60 -11.86 1.02
N MET A 221 0.39 -11.75 1.92
CA MET A 221 1.76 -11.39 1.59
C MET A 221 2.35 -12.40 0.60
N ILE A 222 2.25 -13.70 0.90
CA ILE A 222 2.74 -14.76 0.01
C ILE A 222 2.03 -14.67 -1.34
N GLY A 223 0.69 -14.56 -1.34
CA GLY A 223 -0.08 -14.49 -2.58
C GLY A 223 0.32 -13.32 -3.47
N ILE A 224 0.48 -12.13 -2.88
CA ILE A 224 0.85 -10.92 -3.60
C ILE A 224 2.30 -11.00 -4.10
N ILE A 225 3.24 -11.51 -3.29
CA ILE A 225 4.62 -11.74 -3.73
C ILE A 225 4.62 -12.67 -4.95
N LEU A 226 3.89 -13.79 -4.91
CA LEU A 226 3.83 -14.73 -6.03
C LEU A 226 3.25 -14.10 -7.31
N ILE A 227 2.22 -13.25 -7.18
CA ILE A 227 1.70 -12.47 -8.32
C ILE A 227 2.81 -11.59 -8.89
N TYR A 228 3.44 -10.72 -8.09
CA TYR A 228 4.34 -9.69 -8.61
C TYR A 228 5.73 -10.19 -9.03
N VAL A 229 6.25 -11.26 -8.41
CA VAL A 229 7.57 -11.83 -8.75
C VAL A 229 7.60 -12.34 -10.19
N TYR A 230 6.52 -12.96 -10.66
CA TYR A 230 6.50 -13.61 -11.99
C TYR A 230 5.71 -12.85 -13.05
N THR A 231 4.82 -11.96 -12.65
CA THR A 231 4.06 -11.14 -13.60
C THR A 231 4.96 -10.22 -14.43
N TYR A 232 6.23 -9.97 -14.07
CA TYR A 232 7.11 -9.14 -14.91
C TYR A 232 8.43 -9.80 -15.33
N GLY A 233 8.57 -11.11 -15.14
CA GLY A 233 9.40 -11.91 -16.05
C GLY A 233 10.66 -12.60 -15.54
N GLY A 234 11.20 -13.46 -16.41
CA GLY A 234 12.25 -14.44 -16.10
C GLY A 234 13.62 -13.86 -15.72
N ASN A 235 13.79 -12.54 -15.83
CA ASN A 235 14.82 -11.76 -15.16
C ASN A 235 14.10 -10.81 -14.22
N PHE A 236 14.53 -10.70 -12.97
CA PHE A 236 14.00 -9.77 -11.96
C PHE A 236 13.70 -8.38 -12.57
N ASN A 237 12.45 -8.13 -12.98
CA ASN A 237 12.04 -6.80 -13.40
C ASN A 237 11.93 -5.98 -12.12
N PHE A 238 12.90 -5.09 -11.94
CA PHE A 238 13.06 -4.27 -10.74
C PHE A 238 11.76 -3.54 -10.35
N GLU A 239 10.98 -3.09 -11.34
CA GLU A 239 9.68 -2.42 -11.17
C GLU A 239 8.67 -3.26 -10.37
N SER A 240 8.43 -4.51 -10.75
CA SER A 240 7.44 -5.37 -10.09
C SER A 240 7.91 -5.87 -8.74
N MET A 241 9.22 -6.07 -8.58
CA MET A 241 9.83 -6.37 -7.31
C MET A 241 9.54 -5.25 -6.30
N LEU A 242 9.65 -3.97 -6.69
CA LEU A 242 9.35 -2.85 -5.81
C LEU A 242 7.90 -2.88 -5.33
N TRP A 243 6.93 -3.15 -6.19
CA TRP A 243 5.52 -3.25 -5.79
C TRP A 243 5.27 -4.44 -4.85
N GLY A 244 5.86 -5.61 -5.15
CA GLY A 244 5.79 -6.78 -4.29
C GLY A 244 6.38 -6.51 -2.90
N VAL A 245 7.55 -5.87 -2.84
CA VAL A 245 8.23 -5.48 -1.59
C VAL A 245 7.42 -4.44 -0.81
N ALA A 246 6.90 -3.41 -1.48
CA ALA A 246 6.07 -2.39 -0.86
C ALA A 246 4.85 -2.99 -0.17
N ILE A 247 4.12 -3.87 -0.87
CA ILE A 247 2.95 -4.51 -0.30
C ILE A 247 3.35 -5.46 0.84
N ALA A 248 4.43 -6.23 0.69
CA ALA A 248 4.92 -7.10 1.75
C ALA A 248 5.24 -6.31 3.03
N ILE A 249 5.89 -5.15 2.92
CA ILE A 249 6.14 -4.26 4.06
C ILE A 249 4.83 -3.79 4.68
N GLY A 250 3.88 -3.28 3.88
CA GLY A 250 2.59 -2.84 4.40
C GLY A 250 1.85 -3.96 5.14
N VAL A 251 1.91 -5.19 4.63
CA VAL A 251 1.31 -6.35 5.27
C VAL A 251 2.04 -6.71 6.57
N ILE A 252 3.38 -6.80 6.57
CA ILE A 252 4.19 -7.10 7.77
C ILE A 252 3.85 -6.14 8.91
N PHE A 253 3.81 -4.84 8.62
CA PHE A 253 3.46 -3.83 9.63
C PHE A 253 1.99 -3.91 10.06
N GLY A 254 1.10 -4.37 9.18
CA GLY A 254 -0.28 -4.69 9.51
C GLY A 254 -0.46 -5.89 10.47
N ILE A 255 0.54 -6.77 10.60
CA ILE A 255 0.51 -7.91 11.54
C ILE A 255 0.86 -7.48 12.97
N ILE A 256 1.65 -6.41 13.14
CA ILE A 256 2.17 -5.96 14.45
C ILE A 256 1.09 -5.82 15.54
N PRO A 257 -0.12 -5.28 15.29
CA PRO A 257 -1.21 -5.24 16.27
C PRO A 257 -1.58 -6.60 16.90
N SER A 258 -1.34 -7.71 16.20
CA SER A 258 -1.60 -9.06 16.71
C SER A 258 -0.65 -9.45 17.85
N PHE A 259 0.51 -8.81 17.94
CA PHE A 259 1.57 -9.14 18.91
C PHE A 259 1.91 -8.00 19.86
N TYR A 260 1.64 -6.75 19.47
CA TYR A 260 2.02 -5.57 20.22
C TYR A 260 0.81 -4.64 20.43
N ARG A 261 0.53 -4.29 21.68
CA ARG A 261 -0.55 -3.37 22.08
C ARG A 261 -0.03 -2.15 22.87
N GLY A 262 1.21 -1.74 22.65
CA GLY A 262 1.78 -0.58 23.33
C GLY A 262 1.37 0.75 22.71
N ASN A 263 1.58 1.84 23.44
CA ASN A 263 1.20 3.20 23.02
C ASN A 263 1.92 3.67 21.73
N GLN A 264 3.03 3.03 21.34
CA GLN A 264 3.76 3.34 20.12
C GLN A 264 3.21 2.65 18.87
N LEU A 265 2.19 1.78 19.01
CA LEU A 265 1.65 0.99 17.90
C LEU A 265 1.22 1.86 16.70
N PRO A 266 0.49 2.98 16.87
CA PRO A 266 0.10 3.83 15.72
C PRO A 266 1.30 4.42 14.97
N MET A 267 2.36 4.78 15.70
CA MET A 267 3.60 5.28 15.13
C MET A 267 4.27 4.20 14.27
N ILE A 268 4.41 2.99 14.81
CA ILE A 268 5.06 1.86 14.13
C ILE A 268 4.34 1.53 12.83
N ILE A 269 3.01 1.41 12.86
CA ILE A 269 2.21 1.13 11.66
C ILE A 269 2.37 2.25 10.62
N SER A 270 2.31 3.51 11.05
CA SER A 270 2.44 4.66 10.15
C SER A 270 3.82 4.72 9.48
N LEU A 271 4.89 4.39 10.21
CA LEU A 271 6.24 4.26 9.66
C LEU A 271 6.32 3.19 8.57
N GLY A 272 5.78 2.00 8.84
CA GLY A 272 5.72 0.90 7.88
C GLY A 272 4.98 1.28 6.61
N ASN A 273 3.80 1.88 6.76
CA ASN A 273 2.98 2.34 5.63
C ASN A 273 3.69 3.44 4.82
N SER A 274 4.43 4.35 5.47
CA SER A 274 5.20 5.38 4.79
C SER A 274 6.33 4.77 3.95
N ILE A 275 7.06 3.80 4.52
CA ILE A 275 8.13 3.09 3.80
C ILE A 275 7.55 2.31 2.61
N ALA A 276 6.45 1.59 2.82
CA ALA A 276 5.74 0.88 1.76
C ALA A 276 5.31 1.84 0.64
N LEU A 277 4.74 3.00 0.99
CA LEU A 277 4.29 4.00 0.02
C LEU A 277 5.47 4.59 -0.79
N ILE A 278 6.62 4.85 -0.15
CA ILE A 278 7.83 5.30 -0.86
C ILE A 278 8.27 4.26 -1.89
N ILE A 279 8.39 3.00 -1.49
CA ILE A 279 8.84 1.94 -2.41
C ILE A 279 7.85 1.75 -3.55
N PHE A 280 6.55 1.76 -3.24
CA PHE A 280 5.49 1.65 -4.25
C PHE A 280 5.57 2.76 -5.29
N THR A 281 5.74 4.00 -4.82
CA THR A 281 5.74 5.21 -5.66
C THR A 281 7.01 5.33 -6.49
N ILE A 282 8.17 4.88 -5.98
CA ILE A 282 9.38 4.70 -6.80
C ILE A 282 9.10 3.72 -7.94
N GLY A 283 8.47 2.58 -7.66
CA GLY A 283 8.07 1.63 -8.70
C GLY A 283 7.18 2.26 -9.77
N MET A 284 6.21 3.10 -9.37
CA MET A 284 5.36 3.85 -10.30
C MET A 284 6.15 4.82 -11.20
N ILE A 285 7.16 5.51 -10.65
CA ILE A 285 8.01 6.41 -11.45
C ILE A 285 8.80 5.62 -12.48
N ILE A 286 9.45 4.52 -12.06
CA ILE A 286 10.28 3.73 -12.96
C ILE A 286 9.44 3.14 -14.10
N THR A 287 8.29 2.56 -13.76
CA THR A 287 7.31 2.06 -14.75
C THR A 287 6.85 3.18 -15.67
N GLY A 288 6.50 4.34 -15.14
CA GLY A 288 6.05 5.45 -15.97
C GLY A 288 7.15 5.98 -16.91
N VAL A 289 8.41 6.01 -16.46
CA VAL A 289 9.56 6.36 -17.29
C VAL A 289 9.79 5.33 -18.38
N SER A 290 9.68 4.03 -18.09
CA SER A 290 9.85 2.98 -19.10
C SER A 290 8.76 3.04 -20.17
N GLN A 291 7.52 3.35 -19.78
CA GLN A 291 6.40 3.56 -20.70
C GLN A 291 6.61 4.79 -21.58
N VAL A 292 6.92 5.95 -21.00
CA VAL A 292 7.14 7.20 -21.75
C VAL A 292 8.34 7.11 -22.70
N SER A 293 9.33 6.27 -22.36
CA SER A 293 10.52 6.03 -23.19
C SER A 293 10.31 4.98 -24.28
N ALA A 294 9.11 4.39 -24.39
CA ALA A 294 8.83 3.38 -25.40
C ALA A 294 8.95 3.96 -26.82
N SER A 295 9.49 3.18 -27.74
CA SER A 295 9.64 3.59 -29.14
C SER A 295 8.28 3.80 -29.80
N SER A 296 8.13 4.90 -30.53
CA SER A 296 6.94 5.17 -31.34
C SER A 296 6.69 4.07 -32.37
N PRO A 297 5.42 3.75 -32.68
CA PRO A 297 5.10 2.78 -33.72
C PRO A 297 5.64 3.24 -35.10
N PRO A 298 5.93 2.30 -36.02
CA PRO A 298 6.38 2.64 -37.37
C PRO A 298 5.40 3.55 -38.11
N SER A 299 5.94 4.44 -38.96
CA SER A 299 5.13 5.31 -39.82
C SER A 299 4.20 4.48 -40.73
N GLY A 300 2.90 4.81 -40.73
CA GLY A 300 1.89 4.07 -41.50
C GLY A 300 1.20 2.94 -40.73
N SER A 301 1.46 2.80 -39.43
CA SER A 301 0.67 1.93 -38.55
C SER A 301 -0.83 2.30 -38.59
N CYS A 302 -1.70 1.31 -38.40
CA CYS A 302 -3.14 1.53 -38.32
C CYS A 302 -3.45 2.48 -37.15
N GLY A 303 -4.43 3.38 -37.32
CA GLY A 303 -4.77 4.39 -36.31
C GLY A 303 -5.02 3.83 -34.90
N LEU A 304 -5.49 2.57 -34.80
CA LEU A 304 -5.70 1.89 -33.52
C LEU A 304 -4.40 1.58 -32.77
N VAL A 305 -3.30 1.29 -33.49
CA VAL A 305 -1.96 1.08 -32.91
C VAL A 305 -1.37 2.40 -32.42
N SER A 306 -1.56 3.47 -33.19
CA SER A 306 -1.15 4.82 -32.75
C SER A 306 -1.95 5.29 -31.54
N ALA A 307 -3.25 4.98 -31.49
CA ALA A 307 -4.09 5.25 -30.33
C ALA A 307 -3.64 4.45 -29.10
N SER A 308 -3.37 3.14 -29.23
CA SER A 308 -2.87 2.33 -28.11
C SER A 308 -1.54 2.86 -27.57
N TYR A 309 -0.64 3.29 -28.46
CA TYR A 309 0.61 3.92 -28.06
C TYR A 309 0.38 5.24 -27.30
N GLY A 310 -0.49 6.11 -27.79
CA GLY A 310 -0.81 7.37 -27.10
C GLY A 310 -1.40 7.16 -25.70
N VAL A 311 -2.29 6.18 -25.53
CA VAL A 311 -2.87 5.82 -24.23
C VAL A 311 -1.81 5.22 -23.30
N PHE A 312 -0.88 4.41 -23.82
CA PHE A 312 0.22 3.84 -23.06
C PHE A 312 1.19 4.91 -22.52
N ILE A 313 1.58 5.88 -23.36
CA ILE A 313 2.41 7.01 -22.93
C ILE A 313 1.69 7.86 -21.88
N ALA A 314 0.38 8.08 -22.05
CA ALA A 314 -0.42 8.81 -21.08
C ALA A 314 -0.52 8.08 -19.72
N ALA A 315 -0.65 6.75 -19.72
CA ALA A 315 -0.57 5.94 -18.50
C ALA A 315 0.77 6.16 -17.78
N GLY A 316 1.87 6.17 -18.53
CA GLY A 316 3.21 6.38 -17.97
C GLY A 316 3.41 7.77 -17.38
N ALA A 317 2.96 8.80 -18.09
CA ALA A 317 2.98 10.18 -17.58
C ALA A 317 2.18 10.32 -16.28
N LEU A 318 0.98 9.73 -16.22
CA LEU A 318 0.17 9.69 -14.98
C LEU A 318 0.88 8.92 -13.87
N GLY A 319 1.54 7.80 -14.19
CA GLY A 319 2.33 7.01 -13.25
C GLY A 319 3.47 7.80 -12.62
N ILE A 320 4.22 8.58 -13.41
CA ILE A 320 5.29 9.46 -12.92
C ILE A 320 4.73 10.50 -11.96
N ILE A 321 3.67 11.22 -12.35
CA ILE A 321 3.06 12.27 -11.51
C ILE A 321 2.52 11.67 -10.21
N THR A 322 1.85 10.51 -10.30
CA THR A 322 1.35 9.75 -9.14
C THR A 322 2.49 9.39 -8.20
N GLY A 323 3.61 8.91 -8.74
CA GLY A 323 4.78 8.55 -7.96
C GLY A 323 5.40 9.75 -7.24
N VAL A 324 5.56 10.89 -7.91
CA VAL A 324 6.07 12.11 -7.29
C VAL A 324 5.17 12.58 -6.13
N LEU A 325 3.86 12.63 -6.35
CA LEU A 325 2.90 13.01 -5.30
C LEU A 325 2.91 12.03 -4.14
N GLY A 326 3.01 10.73 -4.42
CA GLY A 326 3.05 9.71 -3.38
C GLY A 326 4.35 9.72 -2.56
N ILE A 327 5.49 10.09 -3.16
CA ILE A 327 6.73 10.34 -2.41
C ILE A 327 6.54 11.52 -1.46
N LEU A 328 5.98 12.64 -1.95
CA LEU A 328 5.69 13.81 -1.11
C LEU A 328 4.73 13.44 0.04
N ASP A 329 3.67 12.71 -0.25
CA ASP A 329 2.71 12.24 0.75
C ASP A 329 3.39 11.36 1.82
N ALA A 330 4.18 10.38 1.38
CA ALA A 330 4.89 9.49 2.30
C ALA A 330 5.91 10.23 3.19
N VAL A 331 6.65 11.19 2.63
CA VAL A 331 7.58 12.04 3.40
C VAL A 331 6.81 12.90 4.41
N PHE A 332 5.66 13.44 4.04
CA PHE A 332 4.86 14.28 4.92
C PHE A 332 4.24 13.46 6.06
N ILE A 333 3.74 12.25 5.77
CA ILE A 333 3.29 11.29 6.78
C ILE A 333 4.44 10.92 7.72
N LEU A 334 5.63 10.65 7.17
CA LEU A 334 6.82 10.30 7.96
C LEU A 334 7.21 11.44 8.93
N ILE A 335 7.29 12.69 8.44
CA ILE A 335 7.60 13.86 9.26
C ILE A 335 6.56 14.03 10.38
N TYR A 336 5.28 13.94 10.04
CA TYR A 336 4.20 14.03 11.02
C TYR A 336 4.31 12.93 12.09
N THR A 337 4.51 11.68 11.66
CA THR A 337 4.61 10.54 12.55
C THR A 337 5.82 10.61 13.48
N LEU A 338 6.96 11.11 13.02
CA LEU A 338 8.13 11.33 13.86
C LEU A 338 7.91 12.46 14.89
N ALA A 339 7.21 13.53 14.50
CA ALA A 339 6.94 14.66 15.38
C ALA A 339 5.89 14.36 16.45
N TYR A 340 4.77 13.71 16.07
CA TYR A 340 3.61 13.49 16.94
C TYR A 340 3.54 12.08 17.54
N LYS A 341 4.39 11.14 17.08
CA LYS A 341 4.36 9.73 17.49
C LYS A 341 3.00 9.06 17.26
N THR A 342 2.27 9.51 16.24
CA THR A 342 0.95 9.00 15.84
C THR A 342 0.81 9.03 14.31
N ALA A 343 -0.25 8.39 13.80
CA ALA A 343 -0.62 8.50 12.39
C ALA A 343 -1.37 9.83 12.14
N PRO A 344 -1.16 10.49 10.98
CA PRO A 344 -1.99 11.62 10.58
C PRO A 344 -3.41 11.13 10.24
N ASN A 345 -4.38 12.04 10.32
CA ASN A 345 -5.72 11.76 9.81
C ASN A 345 -5.68 11.74 8.27
N MET A 346 -6.11 10.63 7.68
CA MET A 346 -6.16 10.39 6.23
C MET A 346 -7.61 10.24 5.76
#